data_AF-A0A7K0L900-F1
#
_entry.id   AF-A0A7K0L900-F1
#
_cell.length_a   1.000
_cell.length_b   1.000
_cell.length_c   1.000
_cell.angle_alpha   90.00
_cell.angle_beta   90.00
_cell.angle_gamma   90.00
#
_symmetry.space_group_name_H-M   'P 1'
#
loop_
_entity.id
_entity.type
_entity.pdbx_description
1 polymer ?
#
loop_
_entity_poly.entity_id
_entity_poly.type
_entity_poly.pdbx_seq_one_letter_code
_entity_poly.pdbx_strand_id
1 'polypeptide(L)'
;MKILVLNGPNLARLDLREKSVYGDYSYADLEKAVIGFAQAENVEIEIKQSDSETELIQLLHSAADNKVPVVFNPAAFTHYSYAIRDAVAMLKSPIIEVHISNPLSREEFR
;
A
#
# COMPACT_ATOMS: atom_id res chain seq x y z
N MET A 1 13.81 13.31 0.31
CA MET A 1 12.52 13.26 1.06
C MET A 1 12.14 11.79 1.14
N LYS A 2 11.77 11.31 2.33
CA LYS A 2 11.40 9.90 2.56
C LYS A 2 9.91 9.70 2.31
N ILE A 3 9.55 8.67 1.54
CA ILE A 3 8.15 8.24 1.29
C ILE A 3 7.98 6.80 1.77
N LEU A 4 6.87 6.52 2.45
CA LEU A 4 6.48 5.17 2.82
C LEU A 4 5.54 4.58 1.76
N VAL A 5 5.89 3.44 1.19
CA VAL A 5 5.00 2.62 0.36
C VAL A 5 4.50 1.46 1.22
N LEU A 6 3.23 1.50 1.57
CA LEU A 6 2.61 0.53 2.46
C LEU A 6 1.66 -0.38 1.68
N ASN A 7 1.75 -1.68 1.95
CA ASN A 7 0.96 -2.71 1.28
C ASN A 7 0.23 -3.57 2.32
N GLY A 8 -1.09 -3.68 2.18
CA GLY A 8 -1.95 -4.45 3.05
C GLY A 8 -1.97 -5.95 2.72
N PRO A 9 -3.02 -6.65 3.17
CA PRO A 9 -3.04 -8.10 3.21
C PRO A 9 -3.04 -8.74 1.83
N ASN A 10 -2.39 -9.89 1.73
CA ASN A 10 -2.26 -10.74 0.55
C ASN A 10 -1.39 -10.17 -0.59
N LEU A 11 -0.89 -8.92 -0.49
CA LEU A 11 -0.07 -8.34 -1.56
C LEU A 11 1.31 -8.99 -1.67
N ALA A 12 1.83 -9.60 -0.60
CA ALA A 12 3.05 -10.43 -0.68
C ALA A 12 2.86 -11.77 -1.41
N ARG A 13 1.65 -12.06 -1.89
CA ARG A 13 1.28 -13.28 -2.63
C ARG A 13 0.73 -12.98 -4.02
N LEU A 14 1.15 -11.87 -4.63
CA LEU A 14 0.72 -11.47 -5.99
C LEU A 14 1.01 -12.56 -7.04
N ASP A 15 2.08 -13.33 -6.85
CA ASP A 15 2.51 -14.46 -7.68
C ASP A 15 1.55 -15.66 -7.68
N LEU A 16 0.72 -15.80 -6.63
CA LEU A 16 -0.24 -16.90 -6.48
C LEU A 16 -1.68 -16.52 -6.90
N ARG A 17 -1.92 -15.27 -7.28
CA ARG A 17 -3.26 -14.80 -7.67
C ARG A 17 -3.55 -15.06 -9.14
N GLU A 18 -4.84 -15.08 -9.50
CA GLU A 18 -5.29 -15.23 -10.89
C GLU A 18 -4.64 -14.15 -11.78
N LYS A 19 -3.72 -14.61 -12.64
CA LYS A 19 -2.93 -13.77 -13.56
C LYS A 19 -3.80 -12.89 -14.46
N SER A 20 -5.02 -13.32 -14.76
CA SER A 20 -6.00 -12.58 -15.56
C SER A 20 -6.41 -11.23 -14.95
N VAL A 21 -6.28 -11.04 -13.63
CA VAL A 21 -6.72 -9.83 -12.92
C VAL A 21 -5.56 -8.96 -12.44
N TYR A 22 -4.42 -9.55 -12.07
CA TYR A 22 -3.29 -8.84 -11.43
C TYR A 22 -2.01 -8.78 -12.28
N GLY A 23 -1.99 -9.39 -13.47
CA GLY A 23 -0.82 -9.46 -14.34
C GLY A 23 0.21 -10.52 -13.93
N ASP A 24 1.35 -10.56 -14.61
CA ASP A 24 2.46 -11.51 -14.38
C ASP A 24 3.50 -11.02 -13.34
N TYR A 25 3.21 -9.93 -12.62
CA TYR A 25 4.17 -9.31 -11.70
C TYR A 25 4.11 -9.94 -10.31
N SER A 26 5.26 -10.40 -9.80
CA SER A 26 5.39 -10.79 -8.40
C SER A 26 5.50 -9.55 -7.50
N TYR A 27 5.32 -9.74 -6.19
CA TYR A 27 5.55 -8.66 -5.22
C TYR A 27 7.00 -8.14 -5.29
N ALA A 28 7.98 -9.02 -5.50
CA ALA A 28 9.38 -8.64 -5.67
C ALA A 28 9.62 -7.80 -6.94
N ASP A 29 8.86 -8.04 -8.01
CA ASP A 29 8.95 -7.22 -9.23
C ASP A 29 8.35 -5.83 -9.01
N LEU A 30 7.27 -5.74 -8.24
CA LEU A 30 6.71 -4.46 -7.80
C LEU A 30 7.72 -3.68 -6.94
N GLU A 31 8.36 -4.31 -5.97
CA GLU A 31 9.39 -3.66 -5.16
C GLU A 31 10.54 -3.14 -6.01
N LYS A 32 11.04 -3.96 -6.95
CA LYS A 32 12.10 -3.54 -7.89
C LYS A 32 11.67 -2.35 -8.74
N ALA A 33 10.44 -2.36 -9.26
CA ALA A 33 9.94 -1.26 -10.08
C ALA A 33 9.87 0.06 -9.28
N VAL A 34 9.36 -0.01 -8.05
CA VAL A 34 9.23 1.16 -7.17
C VAL A 34 10.59 1.67 -6.72
N ILE A 35 11.53 0.80 -6.37
CA ILE A 35 12.92 1.15 -6.03
C ILE A 35 13.63 1.78 -7.24
N GLY A 36 13.51 1.19 -8.42
CA GLY A 36 14.14 1.71 -9.65
C GLY A 36 13.64 3.11 -9.99
N PHE A 37 12.33 3.35 -9.89
CA PHE A 37 11.75 4.68 -10.07
C PHE A 37 12.26 5.68 -9.03
N ALA A 38 12.25 5.30 -7.75
CA ALA A 38 12.71 6.17 -6.68
C ALA A 38 14.18 6.58 -6.83
N GLN A 39 15.05 5.65 -7.26
CA GLN A 39 16.45 5.92 -7.55
C GLN A 39 16.62 6.91 -8.71
N ALA A 40 15.85 6.73 -9.79
CA ALA A 40 15.88 7.63 -10.94
C ALA A 40 15.45 9.06 -10.57
N GLU A 41 14.49 9.20 -9.66
CA GLU A 41 13.97 10.49 -9.18
C GLU A 41 14.71 11.03 -7.94
N ASN A 42 15.76 10.35 -7.47
CA ASN A 42 16.51 10.70 -6.25
C ASN A 42 15.60 10.88 -5.01
N VAL A 43 14.61 10.00 -4.87
CA VAL A 43 13.67 9.93 -3.75
C VAL A 43 14.06 8.78 -2.84
N GLU A 44 14.00 9.02 -1.53
CA GLU A 44 14.20 7.95 -0.54
C GLU A 44 12.85 7.25 -0.31
N ILE A 45 12.83 5.93 -0.40
CA ILE A 45 11.61 5.15 -0.18
C ILE A 45 11.83 4.04 0.85
N GLU A 46 10.78 3.76 1.61
CA GLU A 46 10.67 2.58 2.44
C GLU A 46 9.44 1.80 2.00
N ILE A 47 9.61 0.52 1.67
CA ILE A 47 8.50 -0.36 1.30
C ILE A 47 8.21 -1.30 2.47
N LYS A 48 6.94 -1.41 2.84
CA LYS A 48 6.46 -2.32 3.90
C LYS A 48 5.21 -3.06 3.42
N GLN A 49 5.08 -4.31 3.85
CA GLN A 49 3.88 -5.11 3.67
C GLN A 49 3.51 -5.77 4.98
N SER A 50 2.21 -5.83 5.28
CA SER A 50 1.71 -6.65 6.37
C SER A 50 0.30 -7.16 6.10
N ASP A 51 0.03 -8.38 6.56
CA ASP A 51 -1.31 -8.97 6.61
C ASP A 51 -2.06 -8.59 7.90
N SER A 52 -1.38 -7.95 8.86
CA SER A 52 -1.92 -7.56 10.17
C SER A 52 -2.44 -6.13 10.16
N GLU A 53 -3.75 -5.97 10.40
CA GLU A 53 -4.38 -4.66 10.54
C GLU A 53 -3.70 -3.80 11.63
N THR A 54 -3.37 -4.41 12.78
CA THR A 54 -2.69 -3.73 13.88
C THR A 54 -1.31 -3.20 13.48
N GLU A 55 -0.55 -3.98 12.70
CA GLU A 55 0.78 -3.57 12.25
C GLU A 55 0.69 -2.43 11.23
N LEU A 56 -0.27 -2.49 10.29
CA LEU A 56 -0.55 -1.40 9.36
C LEU A 56 -0.92 -0.11 10.09
N ILE A 57 -1.77 -0.19 11.11
CA ILE A 57 -2.14 0.96 11.95
C ILE A 57 -0.91 1.53 12.67
N GLN A 58 -0.05 0.70 13.23
CA GLN A 58 1.19 1.15 13.89
C GLN A 58 2.12 1.87 12.91
N LEU A 59 2.26 1.37 11.68
CA LEU A 59 3.04 2.00 10.63
C LEU A 59 2.45 3.36 10.21
N LEU A 60 1.11 3.46 10.11
CA LEU A 60 0.42 4.71 9.82
C LEU A 60 0.59 5.76 10.94
N HIS A 61 0.49 5.35 12.20
CA HIS A 61 0.77 6.24 13.35
C HIS A 61 2.21 6.74 13.32
N SER A 62 3.18 5.84 13.07
CA SER A 62 4.58 6.22 12.95
C SER A 62 4.81 7.22 11.81
N ALA A 63 4.16 7.02 10.65
CA ALA A 63 4.23 7.95 9.54
C ALA A 63 3.60 9.31 9.88
N ALA A 64 2.50 9.33 10.64
CA ALA A 64 1.85 10.56 11.11
C ALA A 64 2.79 11.37 12.04
N ASP A 65 3.40 10.72 13.03
CA ASP A 65 4.32 11.34 13.99
C ASP A 65 5.55 11.94 13.29
N ASN A 66 6.08 11.21 12.31
CA ASN A 66 7.29 11.60 11.58
C ASN A 66 7.01 12.47 10.34
N LYS A 67 5.75 12.81 10.06
CA LYS A 67 5.33 13.59 8.88
C LYS A 67 5.86 12.98 7.56
N VAL A 68 5.75 11.66 7.44
CA VAL A 68 6.16 10.91 6.25
C VAL A 68 4.97 10.77 5.30
N PRO A 69 5.06 11.21 4.03
CA PRO A 69 4.05 10.94 3.02
C PRO A 69 3.90 9.43 2.76
N VAL A 70 2.68 8.98 2.46
CA VAL A 70 2.37 7.55 2.31
C VAL A 70 1.69 7.25 0.98
N VAL A 71 2.18 6.26 0.24
CA VAL A 71 1.43 5.59 -0.82
C VAL A 71 0.95 4.27 -0.24
N PHE A 72 -0.37 4.06 -0.18
CA PHE A 72 -0.94 2.93 0.52
C PHE A 72 -1.88 2.12 -0.36
N ASN A 73 -1.64 0.82 -0.44
CA ASN A 73 -2.61 -0.14 -0.96
C ASN A 73 -3.16 -0.97 0.21
N PRO A 74 -4.34 -0.65 0.78
CA PRO A 74 -4.93 -1.42 1.89
C PRO A 74 -5.47 -2.78 1.47
N ALA A 75 -5.46 -3.10 0.16
CA ALA A 75 -6.07 -4.29 -0.41
C ALA A 75 -7.52 -4.47 0.06
N ALA A 76 -7.86 -5.64 0.60
CA ALA A 76 -9.24 -5.91 1.04
C ALA A 76 -9.69 -5.02 2.22
N PHE A 77 -8.76 -4.50 3.02
CA PHE A 77 -9.11 -3.62 4.15
C PHE A 77 -9.75 -2.31 3.71
N THR A 78 -9.56 -1.87 2.45
CA THR A 78 -10.25 -0.70 1.88
C THR A 78 -11.76 -0.78 2.08
N HIS A 79 -12.33 -1.97 2.02
CA HIS A 79 -13.79 -2.13 1.95
C HIS A 79 -14.47 -2.17 3.34
N TYR A 80 -13.72 -2.36 4.42
CA TYR A 80 -14.32 -2.58 5.75
C TYR A 80 -13.52 -2.07 6.95
N SER A 81 -12.24 -1.72 6.81
CA SER A 81 -11.42 -1.29 7.94
C SER A 81 -11.63 0.20 8.25
N TYR A 82 -12.61 0.49 9.09
CA TYR A 82 -12.73 1.82 9.68
C TYR A 82 -11.57 2.17 10.61
N ALA A 83 -10.94 1.17 11.24
CA ALA A 83 -9.77 1.39 12.09
C ALA A 83 -8.57 1.94 11.29
N ILE A 84 -8.31 1.39 10.09
CA ILE A 84 -7.30 1.92 9.18
C ILE A 84 -7.68 3.32 8.69
N ARG A 85 -8.96 3.55 8.35
CA ARG A 85 -9.44 4.89 7.96
C ARG A 85 -9.14 5.93 9.05
N ASP A 86 -9.43 5.60 10.31
CA ASP A 86 -9.21 6.52 11.43
C ASP A 86 -7.72 6.77 11.68
N ALA A 87 -6.87 5.74 11.52
CA ALA A 87 -5.41 5.90 11.56
C ALA A 87 -4.91 6.81 10.42
N VAL A 88 -5.45 6.63 9.20
CA VAL A 88 -5.14 7.47 8.04
C VAL A 88 -5.50 8.94 8.29
N ALA A 89 -6.64 9.21 8.93
CA ALA A 89 -7.08 10.57 9.24
C ALA A 89 -6.14 11.33 10.18
N MET A 90 -5.23 10.63 10.88
CA MET A 90 -4.21 11.26 11.74
C MET A 90 -3.00 11.77 10.94
N LEU A 91 -2.81 11.32 9.68
CA LEU A 91 -1.72 11.80 8.83
C LEU A 91 -1.97 13.25 8.38
N LYS A 92 -0.98 14.10 8.63
CA LYS A 92 -0.94 15.49 8.12
C LYS A 92 -0.15 15.63 6.81
N SER A 93 0.65 14.62 6.47
CA SER A 93 1.38 14.55 5.21
C SER A 93 0.50 13.91 4.14
N PRO A 94 0.78 14.13 2.84
CA PRO A 94 0.00 13.53 1.77
C PRO A 94 -0.08 12.01 1.89
N ILE A 95 -1.27 11.47 1.67
CA ILE A 95 -1.52 10.04 1.53
C ILE A 95 -2.28 9.77 0.25
N ILE A 96 -1.86 8.75 -0.49
CA ILE A 96 -2.48 8.34 -1.75
C ILE A 96 -2.84 6.86 -1.64
N GLU A 97 -4.13 6.56 -1.76
CA GLU A 97 -4.62 5.19 -1.87
C GLU A 97 -4.44 4.67 -3.30
N VAL A 98 -3.94 3.44 -3.44
CA VAL A 98 -3.69 2.80 -4.74
C VAL A 98 -4.25 1.38 -4.75
N HIS A 99 -4.86 1.01 -5.88
CA HIS A 99 -5.32 -0.34 -6.18
C HIS A 99 -4.72 -0.81 -7.49
N ILE A 100 -4.17 -2.03 -7.52
CA ILE A 100 -3.55 -2.61 -8.74
C ILE A 100 -4.62 -2.95 -9.78
N SER A 101 -5.71 -3.59 -9.35
CA SER A 101 -6.88 -3.88 -10.18
C SER A 101 -7.90 -2.75 -10.05
N ASN A 102 -8.71 -2.51 -11.08
CA ASN A 102 -9.87 -1.63 -10.97
C ASN A 102 -10.94 -2.23 -10.04
N PRO A 103 -11.20 -1.65 -8.85
CA PRO A 103 -12.24 -2.18 -7.94
C PRO A 103 -13.64 -2.02 -8.53
N LEU A 104 -13.89 -0.95 -9.29
CA LEU A 104 -15.21 -0.62 -9.85
C LEU A 104 -15.70 -1.60 -10.92
N SER A 105 -14.81 -2.41 -11.50
CA SER A 105 -15.17 -3.44 -12.49
C SER A 105 -15.35 -4.82 -11.84
N ARG A 106 -15.45 -4.88 -10.52
CA ARG A 106 -15.47 -6.12 -9.74
C ARG A 106 -16.73 -6.22 -8.88
N GLU A 107 -16.75 -7.20 -7.97
CA GLU A 107 -17.88 -7.47 -7.09
C GLU A 107 -18.32 -6.21 -6.31
N GLU A 108 -19.62 -6.03 -6.06
CA GLU A 108 -20.20 -4.82 -5.43
C GLU A 108 -19.60 -4.45 -4.07
N PHE A 109 -19.02 -5.41 -3.35
CA PHE A 109 -18.35 -5.14 -2.08
C PHE A 109 -16.97 -4.48 -2.24
N ARG A 110 -16.52 -4.17 -3.47
CA ARG A 110 -15.20 -3.62 -3.76
C ARG A 110 -15.23 -2.14 -4.14
#